data_AF-E3EEH4-F1
#
_entry.id   AF-E3EEH4-F1
#
_cell.length_a   1.000
_cell.length_b   1.000
_cell.length_c   1.000
_cell.angle_alpha   90.00
_cell.angle_beta   90.00
_cell.angle_gamma   90.00
#
_symmetry.space_group_name_H-M   'P 1'
#
loop_
_entity.id
_entity.type
_entity.pdbx_description
1 polymer ?
#
loop_
_entity_poly.entity_id
_entity_poly.type
_entity_poly.pdbx_seq_one_letter_code
_entity_poly.pdbx_strand_id
1 'polypeptide(L)'
;MNIMRLEEVIESGDLKVAIRIIEDVGEKLDHTFTPILLSYLATTDSALLRNVIAITLADLGDSEAVLPLIDLLRSPKTKGNRGTLLYALEFFDVSTHVVVLVDLLDDTFEASRQSYQLISTVQDKISEAQKELCRQMIRRKLGDHKNKYKRDFLLESLELFT
;
A
#
# COMPACT_ATOMS: atom_id res chain seq x y z
N MET A 1 -4.77 22.80 14.96
CA MET A 1 -3.59 21.94 15.18
C MET A 1 -2.41 22.60 14.47
N ASN A 2 -1.15 22.43 14.91
CA ASN A 2 0.02 23.00 14.20
C ASN A 2 1.01 21.87 13.90
N ILE A 3 1.57 21.86 12.69
CA ILE A 3 2.62 20.95 12.22
C ILE A 3 3.78 20.88 13.23
N MET A 4 4.22 22.01 13.78
CA MET A 4 5.31 22.03 14.77
C MET A 4 5.03 21.15 16.00
N ARG A 5 3.75 21.07 16.40
CA ARG A 5 3.36 20.22 17.53
C ARG A 5 3.40 18.74 17.16
N LEU A 6 3.07 18.39 15.92
CA LEU A 6 3.16 17.01 15.43
C LEU A 6 4.62 16.54 15.40
N GLU A 7 5.53 17.38 14.88
CA GLU A 7 6.96 17.08 14.81
C GLU A 7 7.54 16.85 16.21
N GLU A 8 7.27 17.75 17.15
CA GLU A 8 7.73 17.65 18.55
C GLU A 8 7.30 16.33 19.22
N VAL A 9 6.04 15.91 19.03
CA VAL A 9 5.53 14.67 19.65
C VAL A 9 6.07 13.41 18.99
N ILE A 10 6.35 13.45 17.69
CA ILE A 10 7.00 12.33 16.98
C ILE A 10 8.45 12.20 17.45
N GLU A 11 9.19 13.32 17.53
CA GLU A 11 10.59 13.34 17.94
C GLU A 11 10.79 12.91 19.40
N SER A 12 9.87 13.29 20.29
CA SER A 12 9.88 12.85 21.69
C SER A 12 9.41 11.40 21.89
N GLY A 13 8.95 10.74 20.83
CA GLY A 13 8.52 9.33 20.86
C GLY A 13 7.12 9.11 21.47
N ASP A 14 6.35 10.17 21.71
CA ASP A 14 4.97 10.06 22.20
C ASP A 14 4.01 9.70 21.06
N LEU A 15 4.09 8.44 20.64
CA LEU A 15 3.28 7.91 19.54
C LEU A 15 1.77 8.02 19.82
N LYS A 16 1.34 7.96 21.09
CA LYS A 16 -0.08 8.06 21.44
C LYS A 16 -0.63 9.44 21.09
N VAL A 17 0.13 10.50 21.43
CA VAL A 17 -0.26 11.86 21.10
C VAL A 17 -0.11 12.11 19.59
N ALA A 18 0.96 11.62 18.97
CA ALA A 18 1.15 11.74 17.52
C ALA A 18 -0.02 11.13 16.73
N ILE A 19 -0.45 9.92 17.09
CA ILE A 19 -1.59 9.22 16.45
C ILE A 19 -2.86 10.05 16.57
N ARG A 20 -3.19 10.58 17.76
CA ARG A 20 -4.38 11.42 17.94
C ARG A 20 -4.34 12.69 17.10
N ILE A 21 -3.17 13.29 16.94
CA ILE A 21 -3.00 14.47 16.10
C ILE A 21 -3.27 14.10 14.63
N ILE A 22 -2.73 12.98 14.16
CA ILE A 22 -2.87 12.51 12.79
C ILE A 22 -4.33 12.09 12.49
N GLU A 23 -5.01 11.43 13.42
CA GLU A 23 -6.43 11.11 13.32
C GLU A 23 -7.29 12.38 13.22
N ASP A 24 -7.03 13.39 14.06
CA ASP A 24 -7.73 14.68 14.02
C ASP A 24 -7.51 15.43 12.69
N VAL A 25 -6.35 15.25 12.05
CA VAL A 25 -6.05 15.78 10.71
C VAL A 25 -6.92 15.10 9.66
N GLY A 26 -7.05 13.76 9.70
CA GLY A 26 -7.90 13.00 8.79
C GLY A 26 -9.38 13.36 8.94
N GLU A 27 -9.89 13.39 10.18
CA GLU A 27 -11.28 13.76 10.48
C GLU A 27 -11.65 15.16 9.98
N LYS A 28 -10.69 16.09 9.99
CA LYS A 28 -10.88 17.47 9.55
C LYS A 28 -10.53 17.71 8.08
N LEU A 29 -10.01 16.70 7.39
CA LEU A 29 -9.46 16.81 6.04
C LEU A 29 -8.46 17.97 5.92
N ASP A 30 -7.55 18.10 6.89
CA ASP A 30 -6.57 19.19 6.92
C ASP A 30 -5.38 18.90 6.01
N HIS A 31 -5.55 19.20 4.73
CA HIS A 31 -4.52 19.02 3.68
C HIS A 31 -3.22 19.80 3.93
N THR A 32 -3.18 20.75 4.87
CA THR A 32 -1.94 21.46 5.20
C THR A 32 -0.88 20.53 5.77
N PHE A 33 -1.29 19.37 6.31
CA PHE A 33 -0.41 18.35 6.86
C PHE A 33 0.11 17.35 5.81
N THR A 34 -0.40 17.33 4.58
CA THR A 34 0.02 16.34 3.57
C THR A 34 1.54 16.25 3.41
N PRO A 35 2.29 17.37 3.24
CA PRO A 35 3.74 17.29 3.02
C PRO A 35 4.49 16.63 4.18
N ILE A 36 4.12 16.95 5.43
CA ILE A 36 4.78 16.39 6.60
C ILE A 36 4.39 14.92 6.82
N LEU A 37 3.14 14.56 6.52
CA LEU A 37 2.68 13.17 6.57
C LEU A 37 3.39 12.30 5.53
N LEU A 38 3.58 12.78 4.30
CA LEU A 38 4.36 12.06 3.27
C LEU A 38 5.82 11.85 3.71
N SER A 39 6.44 12.88 4.31
CA SER A 39 7.80 12.79 4.86
C SER A 39 7.90 11.69 5.94
N TYR A 40 6.97 11.68 6.91
CA TYR A 40 6.97 10.69 7.97
C TYR A 40 6.57 9.29 7.51
N LEU A 41 5.68 9.16 6.52
CA LEU A 41 5.35 7.89 5.89
C LEU A 41 6.62 7.21 5.35
N ALA A 42 7.46 7.99 4.65
CA ALA A 42 8.69 7.49 4.06
C ALA A 42 9.78 7.17 5.10
N THR A 43 9.87 7.94 6.19
CA THR A 43 11.02 7.89 7.12
C THR A 43 10.77 7.08 8.39
N THR A 44 9.53 6.90 8.83
CA THR A 44 9.25 6.21 10.09
C THR A 44 9.58 4.71 10.05
N ASP A 45 10.11 4.22 11.18
CA ASP A 45 10.30 2.79 11.47
C ASP A 45 9.13 2.18 12.25
N SER A 46 8.28 3.03 12.86
CA SER A 46 7.11 2.57 13.61
C SER A 46 6.01 2.12 12.66
N ALA A 47 5.69 0.81 12.69
CA ALA A 47 4.58 0.27 11.90
C ALA A 47 3.24 0.91 12.28
N LEU A 48 3.03 1.17 13.58
CA LEU A 48 1.81 1.82 14.06
C LEU A 48 1.68 3.24 13.51
N LEU A 49 2.76 4.03 13.56
CA LEU A 49 2.76 5.40 13.04
C LEU A 49 2.59 5.41 11.51
N ARG A 50 3.27 4.51 10.80
CA ARG A 50 3.14 4.36 9.35
C ARG A 50 1.70 4.05 8.93
N ASN A 51 1.03 3.16 9.67
CA ASN A 51 -0.33 2.74 9.38
C ASN A 51 -1.34 3.88 9.53
N VAL A 52 -1.28 4.64 10.63
CA VAL A 52 -2.19 5.79 10.81
C VAL A 52 -1.94 6.87 9.75
N ILE A 53 -0.68 7.13 9.39
CA ILE A 53 -0.34 8.09 8.34
C ILE A 53 -0.88 7.63 6.99
N ALA A 54 -0.73 6.35 6.63
CA ALA A 54 -1.22 5.81 5.37
C ALA A 54 -2.75 5.93 5.24
N ILE A 55 -3.49 5.60 6.30
CA ILE A 55 -4.96 5.76 6.34
C ILE A 55 -5.33 7.23 6.21
N THR A 56 -4.68 8.12 6.98
CA THR A 56 -4.97 9.56 6.94
C THR A 56 -4.71 10.15 5.56
N LEU A 57 -3.63 9.76 4.88
CA LEU A 57 -3.36 10.20 3.51
C LEU A 57 -4.41 9.69 2.51
N ALA A 58 -4.96 8.49 2.73
CA ALA A 58 -6.07 7.98 1.94
C ALA A 58 -7.37 8.77 2.19
N ASP A 59 -7.67 9.11 3.45
CA ASP A 59 -8.82 9.96 3.82
C ASP A 59 -8.70 11.36 3.19
N LEU A 60 -7.49 11.92 3.15
CA LEU A 60 -7.21 13.18 2.46
C LEU A 60 -7.35 13.05 0.93
N GLY A 61 -7.29 11.85 0.35
CA GLY A 61 -7.47 11.63 -1.08
C GLY A 61 -6.41 12.28 -1.98
N ASP A 62 -5.25 12.65 -1.42
CA ASP A 62 -4.18 13.28 -2.19
C ASP A 62 -3.40 12.23 -2.99
N SER A 63 -3.50 12.32 -4.33
CA SER A 63 -2.82 11.40 -5.24
C SER A 63 -1.29 11.40 -5.11
N GLU A 64 -0.68 12.42 -4.49
CA GLU A 64 0.75 12.44 -4.17
C GLU A 64 1.14 11.29 -3.22
N ALA A 65 0.19 10.73 -2.46
CA ALA A 65 0.44 9.58 -1.58
C ALA A 65 0.66 8.25 -2.33
N VAL A 66 0.22 8.14 -3.59
CA VAL A 66 0.25 6.87 -4.33
C VAL A 66 1.68 6.35 -4.48
N LEU A 67 2.60 7.18 -4.98
CA LEU A 67 3.99 6.75 -5.22
C LEU A 67 4.70 6.35 -3.91
N PRO A 68 4.67 7.14 -2.83
CA PRO A 68 5.23 6.74 -1.54
C PRO A 68 4.65 5.43 -0.98
N LEU A 69 3.33 5.22 -1.09
CA LEU A 69 2.70 3.96 -0.67
C LEU A 69 3.20 2.77 -1.51
N ILE A 70 3.27 2.92 -2.84
CA ILE A 70 3.79 1.90 -3.76
C ILE A 70 5.27 1.56 -3.47
N ASP A 71 6.10 2.56 -3.18
CA ASP A 71 7.51 2.34 -2.86
C ASP A 71 7.68 1.60 -1.53
N LEU A 72 6.82 1.89 -0.55
CA LEU A 72 6.80 1.16 0.72
C LEU A 72 6.39 -0.30 0.57
N LEU A 73 5.52 -0.65 -0.38
CA LEU A 73 5.19 -2.04 -0.67
C LEU A 73 6.40 -2.87 -1.13
N ARG A 74 7.34 -2.25 -1.83
CA ARG A 74 8.60 -2.90 -2.26
C ARG A 74 9.66 -2.93 -1.16
N SER A 75 9.53 -2.07 -0.15
CA SER A 75 10.56 -1.94 0.88
C SER A 75 10.64 -3.18 1.79
N PRO A 76 11.85 -3.64 2.14
CA PRO A 76 12.03 -4.68 3.15
C PRO A 76 11.46 -4.32 4.52
N LYS A 77 11.43 -3.03 4.87
CA LYS A 77 10.96 -2.56 6.20
C LYS A 77 9.48 -2.82 6.45
N THR A 78 8.71 -3.07 5.40
CA THR A 78 7.27 -3.33 5.48
C THR A 78 6.93 -4.80 5.33
N LYS A 79 7.92 -5.69 5.15
CA LYS A 79 7.69 -7.13 4.97
C LYS A 79 6.88 -7.68 6.16
N GLY A 80 5.76 -8.34 5.85
CA GLY A 80 4.81 -8.86 6.84
C GLY A 80 3.85 -7.82 7.44
N ASN A 81 3.95 -6.54 7.07
CA ASN A 81 3.12 -5.44 7.55
C ASN A 81 2.66 -4.52 6.39
N ARG A 82 2.22 -5.12 5.27
CA ARG A 82 1.83 -4.40 4.05
C ARG A 82 0.32 -4.18 3.93
N GLY A 83 -0.49 -4.84 4.76
CA GLY A 83 -1.94 -4.84 4.62
C GLY A 83 -2.56 -3.43 4.66
N THR A 84 -2.17 -2.61 5.64
CA THR A 84 -2.67 -1.23 5.75
C THR A 84 -2.24 -0.35 4.57
N LEU A 85 -1.07 -0.58 3.98
CA LEU A 85 -0.61 0.16 2.81
C LEU A 85 -1.45 -0.21 1.58
N LEU A 86 -1.78 -1.49 1.42
CA LEU A 86 -2.68 -1.96 0.37
C LEU A 86 -4.10 -1.42 0.56
N TYR A 87 -4.61 -1.45 1.79
CA TYR A 87 -5.91 -0.87 2.12
C TYR A 87 -5.98 0.62 1.77
N ALA A 88 -4.97 1.41 2.13
CA ALA A 88 -4.90 2.83 1.77
C ALA A 88 -4.92 3.05 0.25
N LEU A 89 -4.37 2.11 -0.53
CA LEU A 89 -4.35 2.19 -2.00
C LEU A 89 -5.71 1.89 -2.66
N GLU A 90 -6.70 1.36 -1.93
CA GLU A 90 -8.05 1.08 -2.48
C GLU A 90 -8.77 2.37 -2.93
N PHE A 91 -8.37 3.51 -2.39
CA PHE A 91 -8.95 4.83 -2.67
C PHE A 91 -8.28 5.55 -3.85
N PHE A 92 -7.29 4.94 -4.50
CA PHE A 92 -6.49 5.56 -5.55
C PHE A 92 -6.48 4.76 -6.86
N ASP A 93 -6.16 5.43 -7.98
CA ASP A 93 -5.89 4.72 -9.23
C ASP A 93 -4.47 4.14 -9.24
N VAL A 94 -4.38 2.82 -9.11
CA VAL A 94 -3.12 2.06 -9.10
C VAL A 94 -2.84 1.32 -10.40
N SER A 95 -3.58 1.60 -11.47
CA SER A 95 -3.45 0.92 -12.77
C SER A 95 -2.02 0.96 -13.34
N THR A 96 -1.32 2.09 -13.20
CA THR A 96 0.07 2.25 -13.64
C THR A 96 1.08 1.45 -12.81
N HIS A 97 0.67 0.94 -11.64
CA HIS A 97 1.50 0.24 -10.66
C HIS A 97 1.14 -1.24 -10.48
N VAL A 98 0.29 -1.80 -11.35
CA VAL A 98 -0.21 -3.19 -11.26
C VAL A 98 0.89 -4.25 -11.09
N VAL A 99 2.07 -4.00 -11.69
CA VAL A 99 3.24 -4.89 -11.58
C VAL A 99 3.70 -5.07 -10.13
N VAL A 100 3.59 -4.02 -9.30
CA VAL A 100 3.93 -4.09 -7.87
C VAL A 100 2.94 -4.95 -7.12
N LEU A 101 1.66 -4.81 -7.45
CA LEU A 101 0.60 -5.61 -6.84
C LEU A 101 0.78 -7.09 -7.18
N VAL A 102 1.10 -7.41 -8.44
CA VAL A 102 1.38 -8.80 -8.85
C VAL A 102 2.55 -9.41 -8.08
N ASP A 103 3.57 -8.62 -7.76
CA ASP A 103 4.67 -9.12 -6.93
C ASP A 103 4.21 -9.55 -5.54
N LEU A 104 3.16 -8.92 -4.99
CA LEU A 104 2.61 -9.24 -3.67
C LEU A 104 1.62 -10.42 -3.66
N LEU A 105 1.24 -10.97 -4.81
CA LEU A 105 0.37 -12.16 -4.86
C LEU A 105 1.03 -13.39 -4.19
N ASP A 106 2.36 -13.41 -4.07
CA ASP A 106 3.08 -14.44 -3.33
C ASP A 106 3.41 -14.12 -1.86
N ASP A 107 3.02 -12.94 -1.37
CA ASP A 107 3.25 -12.48 0.00
C ASP A 107 2.36 -13.23 1.03
N THR A 108 2.32 -12.72 2.26
CA THR A 108 1.42 -13.12 3.35
C THR A 108 -0.04 -13.22 2.89
N PHE A 109 -0.83 -14.02 3.61
CA PHE A 109 -2.22 -14.26 3.26
C PHE A 109 -3.00 -12.96 3.06
N GLU A 110 -2.95 -12.04 4.04
CA GLU A 110 -3.62 -10.74 3.96
C GLU A 110 -3.15 -9.91 2.76
N ALA A 111 -1.84 -9.69 2.63
CA ALA A 111 -1.30 -8.85 1.56
C ALA A 111 -1.60 -9.43 0.17
N SER A 112 -1.52 -10.75 0.00
CA SER A 112 -1.82 -11.39 -1.28
C SER A 112 -3.29 -11.26 -1.68
N ARG A 113 -4.22 -11.32 -0.71
CA ARG A 113 -5.67 -11.16 -0.98
C ARG A 113 -6.05 -9.72 -1.29
N GLN A 114 -5.53 -8.76 -0.52
CA GLN A 114 -5.76 -7.34 -0.80
C GLN A 114 -5.14 -6.92 -2.13
N SER A 115 -3.94 -7.43 -2.44
CA SER A 115 -3.31 -7.16 -3.72
C SER A 115 -4.16 -7.69 -4.89
N TYR A 116 -4.68 -8.91 -4.79
CA TYR A 116 -5.61 -9.46 -5.78
C TYR A 116 -6.86 -8.57 -5.96
N GLN A 117 -7.45 -8.11 -4.85
CA GLN A 117 -8.62 -7.21 -4.90
C GLN A 117 -8.29 -5.92 -5.65
N LEU A 118 -7.17 -5.25 -5.31
CA LEU A 118 -6.73 -4.04 -6.02
C LEU A 118 -6.49 -4.28 -7.51
N ILE A 119 -5.87 -5.40 -7.89
CA ILE A 119 -5.68 -5.74 -9.31
C ILE A 119 -7.04 -5.87 -10.00
N SER A 120 -8.00 -6.57 -9.37
CA SER A 120 -9.32 -6.77 -9.95
C SER A 120 -10.09 -5.47 -10.18
N THR A 121 -9.85 -4.41 -9.39
CA THR A 121 -10.50 -3.10 -9.57
C THR A 121 -9.88 -2.27 -10.71
N VAL A 122 -8.63 -2.57 -11.10
CA VAL A 122 -7.92 -1.83 -12.16
C VAL A 122 -7.67 -2.66 -13.44
N GLN A 123 -8.08 -3.93 -13.48
CA GLN A 123 -7.80 -4.84 -14.60
C GLN A 123 -8.29 -4.33 -15.98
N ASP A 124 -9.36 -3.55 -16.00
CA ASP A 124 -9.91 -2.98 -17.23
C ASP A 124 -9.16 -1.72 -17.69
N LYS A 125 -8.31 -1.15 -16.82
CA LYS A 125 -7.54 0.08 -17.07
C LYS A 125 -6.10 -0.19 -17.50
N ILE A 126 -5.61 -1.42 -17.37
CA ILE A 126 -4.23 -1.78 -17.70
C ILE A 126 -4.08 -2.19 -19.16
N SER A 127 -2.96 -1.81 -19.77
CA SER A 127 -2.66 -2.12 -21.16
C SER A 127 -2.38 -3.61 -21.38
N GLU A 128 -2.57 -4.10 -22.61
CA GLU A 128 -2.22 -5.48 -22.99
C GLU A 128 -0.74 -5.82 -22.74
N ALA A 129 0.16 -4.83 -22.88
CA ALA A 129 1.57 -5.00 -22.54
C ALA A 129 1.79 -5.23 -21.03
N GLN A 130 1.06 -4.50 -20.17
CA GLN A 130 1.08 -4.71 -18.73
C GLN A 130 0.46 -6.05 -18.35
N LYS A 131 -0.67 -6.44 -18.96
CA LYS A 131 -1.29 -7.75 -18.73
C LYS A 131 -0.33 -8.89 -19.07
N GLU A 132 0.36 -8.82 -20.21
CA GLU A 132 1.34 -9.85 -20.59
C GLU A 132 2.50 -9.94 -19.60
N LEU A 133 3.04 -8.80 -19.17
CA LEU A 133 4.08 -8.77 -18.14
C LEU A 133 3.60 -9.42 -16.83
N CYS A 134 2.38 -9.10 -16.39
CA CYS A 134 1.78 -9.69 -15.19
C CYS A 134 1.61 -11.20 -15.31
N ARG A 135 1.10 -11.70 -16.45
CA ARG A 135 0.98 -13.13 -16.74
C ARG A 135 2.34 -13.84 -16.66
N GLN A 136 3.39 -13.24 -17.22
CA GLN A 136 4.75 -13.79 -17.16
C GLN A 136 5.28 -13.87 -15.72
N MET A 137 5.06 -12.83 -14.92
CA MET A 137 5.45 -12.81 -13.51
C MET A 137 4.74 -13.90 -12.70
N ILE A 138 3.42 -14.06 -12.88
CA ILE A 138 2.64 -15.09 -12.18
C ILE A 138 3.09 -16.50 -12.60
N ARG A 139 3.32 -16.74 -13.90
CA ARG A 139 3.84 -18.02 -14.40
C ARG A 139 5.21 -18.36 -13.82
N ARG A 140 6.08 -17.36 -13.65
CA ARG A 140 7.37 -17.54 -12.97
C ARG A 140 7.18 -17.96 -11.51
N LYS A 141 6.37 -17.23 -10.74
CA LYS A 141 6.04 -17.57 -9.34
C LYS A 141 5.43 -18.98 -9.22
N LEU A 142 4.58 -19.38 -10.16
CA LEU A 142 4.04 -20.74 -10.24
C LEU A 142 5.13 -21.81 -10.40
N GLY A 143 6.22 -21.53 -11.12
CA GLY A 143 7.37 -22.44 -11.23
C GLY A 143 8.09 -22.66 -9.90
N ASP A 144 8.12 -21.63 -9.05
CA ASP A 144 8.89 -21.61 -7.80
C ASP A 144 8.12 -22.24 -6.61
N HIS A 145 6.78 -22.29 -6.67
CA HIS A 145 5.96 -22.79 -5.58
C HIS A 145 5.54 -24.27 -5.72
N LYS A 146 5.75 -25.05 -4.66
CA LYS A 146 5.25 -26.43 -4.51
C LYS A 146 3.94 -26.53 -3.71
N ASN A 147 3.57 -25.49 -2.97
CA ASN A 147 2.36 -25.48 -2.14
C ASN A 147 1.11 -25.43 -3.05
N LYS A 148 0.24 -26.45 -2.94
CA LYS A 148 -0.97 -26.55 -3.76
C LYS A 148 -1.87 -25.33 -3.64
N TYR A 149 -2.22 -24.91 -2.42
CA TYR A 149 -3.10 -23.76 -2.19
C TYR A 149 -2.55 -22.47 -2.82
N LYS A 150 -1.24 -22.23 -2.69
CA LYS A 150 -0.60 -21.05 -3.27
C LYS A 150 -0.60 -21.10 -4.79
N ARG A 151 -0.35 -22.27 -5.37
CA ARG A 151 -0.42 -22.47 -6.83
C ARG A 151 -1.84 -22.27 -7.36
N ASP A 152 -2.84 -22.85 -6.69
CA ASP A 152 -4.25 -22.73 -7.09
C ASP A 152 -4.67 -21.25 -7.08
N PHE A 153 -4.26 -20.48 -6.06
CA PHE A 153 -4.49 -19.04 -6.01
C PHE A 153 -3.77 -18.26 -7.11
N LEU A 154 -2.52 -18.60 -7.42
CA LEU A 154 -1.78 -17.95 -8.50
C LEU A 154 -2.38 -18.28 -9.88
N LEU A 155 -2.92 -19.49 -10.07
CA LEU A 155 -3.67 -19.85 -11.28
C LEU A 155 -4.95 -19.03 -11.40
N GLU A 156 -5.74 -18.91 -10.33
CA GLU A 156 -6.92 -18.04 -10.28
C GLU A 156 -6.56 -16.58 -10.59
N SER A 157 -5.40 -16.10 -10.12
CA SER A 157 -4.92 -14.75 -10.38
C SER A 157 -4.56 -14.49 -11.84
N LEU A 158 -4.28 -15.52 -12.65
CA LEU A 158 -4.05 -15.35 -14.10
C LEU A 158 -5.31 -14.89 -14.83
N GLU A 159 -6.49 -15.26 -14.34
CA GLU A 159 -7.78 -14.93 -14.96
C GLU A 159 -8.05 -13.41 -14.91
N LEU A 160 -7.41 -12.66 -13.99
CA LEU A 160 -7.48 -11.19 -13.96
C LEU A 160 -6.80 -10.52 -15.15
N PHE A 161 -6.05 -11.27 -15.94
CA PHE A 161 -5.26 -10.76 -17.06
C PHE A 161 -5.64 -11.43 -18.39
N THR A 162 -6.84 -12.01 -18.51
CA THR A 162 -7.34 -12.54 -19.78
C THR A 162 -7.92 -11.47 -20.70
#